data_AF-F4X073-F1
#
_entry.id   AF-F4X073-F1
#
_cell.length_a   1.000
_cell.length_b   1.000
_cell.length_c   1.000
_cell.angle_alpha   90.00
_cell.angle_beta   90.00
_cell.angle_gamma   90.00
#
_symmetry.space_group_name_H-M   'P 1'
#
loop_
_entity.id
_entity.type
_entity.pdbx_description
1 polymer ?
#
loop_
_entity_poly.entity_id
_entity_poly.type
_entity_poly.pdbx_seq_one_letter_code
_entity_poly.pdbx_strand_id
1 'polypeptide(L)'
;MNPLVINGTEAQANEFPHMVALGKRNANQFVLMCGGTLISHNWVISAAHCTHGTDGGVTDARIGFHSLTDQKGIMSVIKDIITHPDYKPPAMYADIALLQLMTPVTFSTSVRPACLYQPFDTVPIQAWVSGWGVTEYSENVVDLGAEWVHGESGNVVFQLASKHNLLNSSAFLLNVSKYEVVTINGEIMPNEESTKALTLYFNIMDKMDKEELENETGSLGDYFIRKYYKAFDEKPFMNRTRVAEYLSLIEKMQNSADCSDTWFDVSVKLFIDYWECEGDLTLNWKGRGYKTIFDVLLQKIPNSEERLPVMEKIEFEKVVATINYSSGENVTVTTRDGCEYFASHVIFTGSLGVLKEKHSSMFVPPLPQKKQRAIEGLNIGTANKIFLEFPHRWWPEDKTTFNFIWSEKDKKEFLQTHGQNSEWLCDVFMFVTVAYQPNLLCAWITGKNARYIETLSDTDVFDGLYLLLKEAFESHDNVTKPTRILRSKWYTNEHFRGSYSFHSMLSEQMNVTSRDLAEPIMTGNKPVILFAGEATHDHYYSTVHGGVETGFREADRLIDFER
;
A
#
# COMPACT_ATOMS: atom_id res chain seq x y z
N MET A 1 10.21 -6.23 16.71
CA MET A 1 8.89 -6.83 16.96
C MET A 1 7.97 -6.28 15.88
N ASN A 2 7.48 -7.12 14.96
CA ASN A 2 6.44 -6.67 14.03
C ASN A 2 5.17 -6.48 14.86
N PRO A 3 4.56 -5.29 14.92
CA PRO A 3 3.26 -5.15 15.56
C PRO A 3 2.24 -5.94 14.72
N LEU A 4 1.84 -7.11 15.21
CA LEU A 4 0.90 -8.02 14.55
C LEU A 4 -0.56 -7.54 14.63
N VAL A 5 -0.81 -6.38 15.26
CA VAL A 5 -2.14 -5.82 15.50
C VAL A 5 -2.13 -4.33 15.16
N ILE A 6 -2.12 -4.04 13.86
CA ILE A 6 -2.37 -2.72 13.26
C ILE A 6 -3.52 -2.89 12.26
N ASN A 7 -4.31 -1.84 12.02
CA ASN A 7 -5.52 -1.88 11.16
C ASN A 7 -6.74 -2.64 11.73
N GLY A 8 -6.92 -2.65 13.06
CA GLY A 8 -8.17 -3.12 13.68
C GLY A 8 -9.36 -2.20 13.35
N THR A 9 -10.58 -2.72 13.46
CA THR A 9 -11.81 -1.91 13.41
C THR A 9 -12.20 -1.44 14.82
N GLU A 10 -12.80 -0.25 14.94
CA GLU A 10 -13.38 0.23 16.20
C GLU A 10 -14.40 -0.80 16.71
N ALA A 11 -14.19 -1.29 17.94
CA ALA A 11 -15.14 -2.19 18.59
C ALA A 11 -16.44 -1.44 18.93
N GLN A 12 -17.57 -2.13 19.01
CA GLN A 12 -18.78 -1.52 19.56
C GLN A 12 -18.63 -1.30 21.07
N ALA A 13 -19.36 -0.30 21.60
CA ALA A 13 -19.40 -0.08 23.03
C ALA A 13 -19.89 -1.33 23.78
N ASN A 14 -19.06 -1.83 24.71
CA ASN A 14 -19.28 -3.05 25.50
C ASN A 14 -19.19 -4.38 24.73
N GLU A 15 -18.64 -4.41 23.52
CA GLU A 15 -18.43 -5.66 22.76
C GLU A 15 -17.46 -6.62 23.47
N PHE A 16 -16.40 -6.07 24.09
CA PHE A 16 -15.39 -6.82 24.83
C PHE A 16 -15.40 -6.42 26.33
N PRO A 17 -16.41 -6.81 27.12
CA PRO A 17 -16.61 -6.33 28.50
C PRO A 17 -15.59 -6.90 29.50
N HIS A 18 -14.73 -7.81 29.06
CA HIS A 18 -13.63 -8.39 29.83
C HIS A 18 -12.30 -7.66 29.64
N MET A 19 -12.25 -6.64 28.78
CA MET A 19 -11.02 -5.90 28.49
C MET A 19 -10.61 -5.03 29.69
N VAL A 20 -9.32 -5.06 30.01
CA VAL A 20 -8.71 -4.29 31.11
C VAL A 20 -7.53 -3.50 30.56
N ALA A 21 -7.47 -2.21 30.85
CA ALA A 21 -6.27 -1.41 30.64
C ALA A 21 -5.40 -1.47 31.88
N LEU A 22 -4.14 -1.86 31.71
CA LEU A 22 -3.13 -1.94 32.76
C LEU A 22 -2.09 -0.85 32.57
N GLY A 23 -1.74 -0.17 33.65
CA GLY A 23 -0.90 1.02 33.53
C GLY A 23 -0.44 1.58 34.87
N LYS A 24 -0.03 2.85 34.82
CA LYS A 24 0.36 3.64 35.98
C LYS A 24 -0.45 4.92 36.05
N ARG A 25 -0.68 5.37 37.28
CA ARG A 25 -1.23 6.70 37.54
C ARG A 25 -0.12 7.69 37.85
N ASN A 26 -0.03 8.77 37.06
CA ASN A 26 0.83 9.92 37.36
C ASN A 26 -0.03 11.19 37.45
N ALA A 27 0.04 11.93 38.56
CA ALA A 27 -0.64 13.23 38.74
C ALA A 27 -2.10 13.29 38.21
N ASN A 28 -2.89 12.24 38.47
CA ASN A 28 -4.28 12.02 38.04
C ASN A 28 -4.53 11.59 36.58
N GLN A 29 -3.49 11.31 35.79
CA GLN A 29 -3.63 10.72 34.46
C GLN A 29 -3.21 9.25 34.47
N PHE A 30 -4.01 8.41 33.80
CA PHE A 30 -3.70 7.00 33.60
C PHE A 30 -2.91 6.84 32.30
N VAL A 31 -1.73 6.24 32.39
CA VAL A 31 -0.88 5.93 31.23
C VAL A 31 -1.02 4.44 30.94
N LEU A 32 -1.61 4.12 29.79
CA LEU A 32 -1.72 2.73 29.32
C LEU A 32 -0.33 2.15 29.06
N MET A 33 -0.09 0.94 29.57
CA MET A 33 1.13 0.18 29.31
C MET A 33 0.82 -1.16 28.64
N CYS A 34 -0.23 -1.84 29.08
CA CYS A 34 -0.61 -3.17 28.59
C CYS A 34 -2.13 -3.37 28.58
N GLY A 35 -2.57 -4.36 27.82
CA GLY A 35 -3.90 -4.95 27.96
C GLY A 35 -3.92 -6.08 28.99
N GLY A 36 -5.09 -6.35 29.54
CA GLY A 36 -5.37 -7.51 30.36
C GLY A 36 -6.80 -8.00 30.14
N THR A 37 -7.10 -9.18 30.68
CA THR A 37 -8.42 -9.80 30.60
C THR A 37 -8.94 -10.09 32.00
N LEU A 38 -10.11 -9.57 32.32
CA LEU A 38 -10.82 -9.86 33.56
C LEU A 38 -11.28 -11.32 33.53
N ILE A 39 -10.94 -12.12 34.55
CA ILE A 39 -11.32 -13.54 34.64
C ILE A 39 -12.17 -13.85 35.87
N SER A 40 -12.26 -12.91 36.83
CA SER A 40 -13.17 -12.99 37.97
C SER A 40 -13.45 -11.60 38.55
N HIS A 41 -14.16 -11.51 39.68
CA HIS A 41 -14.42 -10.25 40.37
C HIS A 41 -13.16 -9.48 40.78
N ASN A 42 -12.02 -10.15 40.97
CA ASN A 42 -10.80 -9.50 41.45
C ASN A 42 -9.52 -10.04 40.83
N TRP A 43 -9.62 -10.79 39.72
CA TRP A 43 -8.45 -11.31 39.02
C TRP A 43 -8.46 -10.91 37.56
N VAL A 44 -7.31 -10.41 37.12
CA VAL A 44 -6.98 -10.08 35.74
C VAL A 44 -5.82 -10.95 35.30
N ILE A 45 -5.88 -11.48 34.08
CA ILE A 45 -4.76 -12.16 33.44
C ILE A 45 -4.10 -11.23 32.42
N SER A 46 -2.78 -11.23 32.35
CA SER A 46 -1.99 -10.45 31.38
C SER A 46 -0.65 -11.13 31.12
N ALA A 47 0.20 -10.52 30.30
CA ALA A 47 1.56 -10.98 30.09
C ALA A 47 2.45 -10.66 31.30
N ALA A 48 3.40 -11.55 31.61
CA ALA A 48 4.29 -11.35 32.74
C ALA A 48 5.27 -10.20 32.50
N HIS A 49 5.67 -9.94 31.26
CA HIS A 49 6.54 -8.81 30.92
C HIS A 49 5.90 -7.45 31.23
N CYS A 50 4.57 -7.35 31.31
CA CYS A 50 3.88 -6.12 31.73
C CYS A 50 4.13 -5.76 33.21
N THR A 51 4.64 -6.72 33.99
CA THR A 51 4.85 -6.57 35.43
C THR A 51 6.29 -6.17 35.79
N HIS A 52 7.19 -6.10 34.80
CA HIS A 52 8.61 -5.80 34.97
C HIS A 52 9.10 -4.82 33.88
N GLY A 53 10.10 -3.97 34.16
CA GLY A 53 10.65 -3.03 33.16
C GLY A 53 11.49 -1.92 33.79
N THR A 54 12.18 -1.12 32.95
CA THR A 54 13.05 -0.01 33.39
C THR A 54 12.32 1.05 34.21
N ASP A 55 11.03 1.26 33.93
CA ASP A 55 10.19 2.20 34.66
C ASP A 55 9.40 1.55 35.82
N GLY A 56 9.54 0.23 36.02
CA GLY A 56 8.71 -0.60 36.92
C GLY A 56 7.46 -1.19 36.26
N GLY A 57 6.79 -2.13 36.93
CA GLY A 57 5.57 -2.82 36.44
C GLY A 57 4.27 -1.99 36.53
N VAL A 58 3.19 -2.55 35.99
CA VAL A 58 1.83 -2.00 36.12
C VAL A 58 1.39 -1.91 37.60
N THR A 59 0.67 -0.85 37.95
CA THR A 59 0.22 -0.57 39.34
C THR A 59 -1.28 -0.37 39.46
N ASP A 60 -1.94 -0.01 38.36
CA ASP A 60 -3.37 0.25 38.28
C ASP A 60 -4.01 -0.54 37.14
N ALA A 61 -5.26 -0.96 37.36
CA ALA A 61 -6.15 -1.52 36.36
C ALA A 61 -7.36 -0.60 36.16
N ARG A 62 -7.77 -0.42 34.90
CA ARG A 62 -8.96 0.31 34.51
C ARG A 62 -9.89 -0.58 33.70
N ILE A 63 -11.19 -0.55 34.02
CA ILE A 63 -12.17 -1.54 33.51
C ILE A 63 -13.52 -0.86 33.20
N GLY A 64 -14.26 -1.35 32.21
CA GLY A 64 -15.65 -0.95 31.96
C GLY A 64 -15.82 0.37 31.23
N PHE A 65 -14.94 0.64 30.26
CA PHE A 65 -14.94 1.85 29.43
C PHE A 65 -14.59 1.48 27.98
N HIS A 66 -14.89 2.37 27.03
CA HIS A 66 -14.67 2.11 25.60
C HIS A 66 -13.41 2.82 25.09
N SER A 67 -13.26 4.11 25.37
CA SER A 67 -12.10 4.91 24.97
C SER A 67 -11.18 5.22 26.14
N LEU A 68 -9.85 5.20 25.93
CA LEU A 68 -8.87 5.63 26.94
C LEU A 68 -9.13 7.07 27.43
N THR A 69 -9.72 7.92 26.59
CA THR A 69 -10.08 9.31 26.93
C THR A 69 -11.39 9.45 27.70
N ASP A 70 -12.18 8.38 27.83
CA ASP A 70 -13.37 8.40 28.67
C ASP A 70 -12.97 8.76 30.10
N GLN A 71 -13.85 9.41 30.85
CA GLN A 71 -13.67 9.56 32.31
C GLN A 71 -14.46 8.50 33.10
N LYS A 72 -15.25 7.68 32.38
CA LYS A 72 -16.03 6.59 32.94
C LYS A 72 -15.17 5.34 33.12
N GLY A 73 -15.62 4.42 33.97
CA GLY A 73 -14.95 3.15 34.25
C GLY A 73 -14.46 3.03 35.69
N ILE A 74 -14.09 1.81 36.07
CA ILE A 74 -13.63 1.46 37.41
C ILE A 74 -12.11 1.44 37.40
N MET A 75 -11.50 2.24 38.27
CA MET A 75 -10.09 2.17 38.58
C MET A 75 -9.87 1.31 39.83
N SER A 76 -8.93 0.37 39.78
CA SER A 76 -8.55 -0.46 40.92
C SER A 76 -7.03 -0.60 40.97
N VAL A 77 -6.43 -0.44 42.14
CA VAL A 77 -5.00 -0.67 42.35
C VAL A 77 -4.73 -2.17 42.29
N ILE A 78 -3.59 -2.56 41.72
CA ILE A 78 -3.13 -3.95 41.72
C ILE A 78 -2.54 -4.24 43.09
N LYS A 79 -3.17 -5.17 43.82
CA LYS A 79 -2.78 -5.59 45.17
C LYS A 79 -1.63 -6.59 45.15
N ASP A 80 -1.68 -7.55 44.24
CA ASP A 80 -0.72 -8.65 44.16
C ASP A 80 -0.53 -9.10 42.71
N ILE A 81 0.65 -9.64 42.40
CA ILE A 81 1.03 -10.11 41.08
C ILE A 81 1.67 -11.49 41.22
N ILE A 82 1.10 -12.48 40.54
CA ILE A 82 1.63 -13.84 40.47
C ILE A 82 2.08 -14.08 39.03
N THR A 83 3.39 -14.01 38.79
CA THR A 83 3.98 -14.42 37.50
C THR A 83 4.14 -15.93 37.44
N HIS A 84 4.10 -16.50 36.24
CA HIS A 84 4.42 -17.91 36.05
C HIS A 84 5.83 -18.22 36.61
N PRO A 85 6.03 -19.31 37.37
CA PRO A 85 7.31 -19.61 38.03
C PRO A 85 8.48 -19.80 37.05
N ASP A 86 8.20 -20.26 35.83
CA ASP A 86 9.20 -20.43 34.77
C ASP A 86 9.47 -19.16 33.95
N TYR A 87 8.72 -18.07 34.19
CA TYR A 87 8.97 -16.81 33.51
C TYR A 87 10.29 -16.19 33.96
N LYS A 88 11.20 -15.96 33.01
CA LYS A 88 12.52 -15.35 33.26
C LYS A 88 12.73 -14.19 32.29
N PRO A 89 12.55 -12.93 32.69
CA PRO A 89 12.82 -11.78 31.83
C PRO A 89 14.25 -11.82 31.25
N PRO A 90 14.48 -11.42 29.98
CA PRO A 90 13.52 -10.91 28.99
C PRO A 90 12.91 -12.00 28.09
N ALA A 91 12.91 -13.28 28.52
CA ALA A 91 12.38 -14.36 27.70
C ALA A 91 10.85 -14.23 27.50
N MET A 92 10.36 -14.58 26.31
CA MET A 92 8.92 -14.60 25.98
C MET A 92 8.25 -15.96 26.31
N TYR A 93 9.01 -16.90 26.86
CA TYR A 93 8.49 -18.20 27.30
C TYR A 93 7.81 -18.08 28.65
N ALA A 94 6.67 -18.76 28.82
CA ALA A 94 5.84 -18.69 30.04
C ALA A 94 5.44 -17.25 30.44
N ASP A 95 5.27 -16.37 29.45
CA ASP A 95 4.98 -14.95 29.63
C ASP A 95 3.52 -14.68 30.01
N ILE A 96 3.15 -15.10 31.22
CA ILE A 96 1.78 -14.99 31.75
C ILE A 96 1.79 -14.66 33.24
N ALA A 97 0.88 -13.78 33.66
CA ALA A 97 0.73 -13.35 35.05
C ALA A 97 -0.74 -13.15 35.44
N LEU A 98 -1.02 -13.38 36.72
CA LEU A 98 -2.27 -13.05 37.38
C LEU A 98 -2.08 -11.80 38.24
N LEU A 99 -2.99 -10.84 38.10
CA LEU A 99 -2.99 -9.58 38.81
C LEU A 99 -4.25 -9.51 39.67
N GLN A 100 -4.07 -9.43 40.99
CA GLN A 100 -5.17 -9.30 41.94
C GLN A 100 -5.56 -7.82 42.08
N LEU A 101 -6.84 -7.51 41.87
CA LEU A 101 -7.40 -6.19 42.11
C LEU A 101 -7.60 -5.96 43.61
N MET A 102 -7.23 -4.78 44.10
CA MET A 102 -7.45 -4.36 45.50
C MET A 102 -8.95 -4.29 45.83
N THR A 103 -9.74 -3.71 44.91
CA THR A 103 -11.18 -3.62 45.03
C THR A 103 -11.85 -4.56 44.02
N PRO A 104 -12.69 -5.52 44.46
CA PRO A 104 -13.46 -6.37 43.57
C PRO A 104 -14.44 -5.55 42.72
N VAL A 105 -14.55 -5.89 41.43
CA VAL A 105 -15.50 -5.26 40.52
C VAL A 105 -16.89 -5.91 40.63
N THR A 106 -17.91 -5.06 40.49
CA THR A 106 -19.30 -5.52 40.33
C THR A 106 -19.58 -5.71 38.85
N PHE A 107 -20.11 -6.88 38.47
CA PHE A 107 -20.40 -7.17 37.07
C PHE A 107 -21.60 -6.37 36.57
N SER A 108 -21.53 -5.97 35.30
CA SER A 108 -22.54 -5.17 34.62
C SER A 108 -22.62 -5.60 33.15
N THR A 109 -23.28 -4.80 32.30
CA THR A 109 -23.19 -4.97 30.84
C THR A 109 -21.83 -4.58 30.29
N SER A 110 -21.12 -3.65 30.95
CA SER A 110 -19.81 -3.14 30.52
C SER A 110 -18.63 -3.83 31.21
N VAL A 111 -18.86 -4.60 32.28
CA VAL A 111 -17.82 -5.30 33.05
C VAL A 111 -18.23 -6.75 33.26
N ARG A 112 -17.58 -7.67 32.56
CA ARG A 112 -17.82 -9.13 32.68
C ARG A 112 -16.52 -9.90 32.52
N PRO A 113 -16.32 -11.00 33.25
CA PRO A 113 -15.14 -11.84 33.06
C PRO A 113 -15.21 -12.59 31.72
N ALA A 114 -14.06 -12.88 31.13
CA ALA A 114 -13.94 -13.79 30.00
C ALA A 114 -14.18 -15.23 30.45
N CYS A 115 -14.71 -16.06 29.54
CA CYS A 115 -14.79 -17.50 29.75
C CYS A 115 -13.40 -18.12 29.64
N LEU A 116 -13.04 -19.00 30.60
CA LEU A 116 -11.81 -19.76 30.56
C LEU A 116 -12.07 -21.16 29.99
N TYR A 117 -11.36 -21.50 28.92
CA TYR A 117 -11.42 -22.84 28.34
C TYR A 117 -10.93 -23.89 29.34
N GLN A 118 -11.67 -24.98 29.42
CA GLN A 118 -11.38 -26.17 30.19
C GLN A 118 -10.71 -27.22 29.29
N PRO A 119 -10.04 -28.25 29.86
CA PRO A 119 -9.37 -29.30 29.08
C PRO A 119 -10.25 -30.08 28.09
N PHE A 120 -11.57 -30.04 28.29
CA PHE A 120 -12.56 -30.70 27.44
C PHE A 120 -13.21 -29.76 26.41
N ASP A 121 -12.86 -28.47 26.42
CA ASP A 121 -13.37 -27.52 25.45
C ASP A 121 -12.55 -27.58 24.16
N THR A 122 -13.23 -27.44 23.02
CA THR A 122 -12.57 -27.26 21.73
C THR A 122 -12.11 -25.81 21.60
N VAL A 123 -10.80 -25.60 21.52
CA VAL A 123 -10.23 -24.26 21.31
C VAL A 123 -10.43 -23.84 19.85
N PRO A 124 -10.99 -22.65 19.57
CA PRO A 124 -11.12 -22.14 18.22
C PRO A 124 -9.75 -21.97 17.53
N ILE A 125 -9.70 -22.25 16.23
CA ILE A 125 -8.49 -22.00 15.41
C ILE A 125 -8.33 -20.52 15.03
N GLN A 126 -9.37 -19.72 15.22
CA GLN A 126 -9.40 -18.27 14.96
C GLN A 126 -9.79 -17.54 16.25
N ALA A 127 -9.15 -16.40 16.51
CA ALA A 127 -9.43 -15.57 17.67
C ALA A 127 -9.43 -14.09 17.28
N TRP A 128 -10.21 -13.30 18.00
CA TRP A 128 -10.18 -11.84 17.91
C TRP A 128 -9.18 -11.29 18.92
N VAL A 129 -8.38 -10.32 18.48
CA VAL A 129 -7.53 -9.54 19.39
C VAL A 129 -8.18 -8.19 19.58
N SER A 130 -8.47 -7.83 20.83
CA SER A 130 -8.98 -6.51 21.20
C SER A 130 -7.94 -5.76 22.02
N GLY A 131 -7.92 -4.44 21.88
CA GLY A 131 -6.93 -3.59 22.53
C GLY A 131 -7.09 -2.13 22.15
N TRP A 132 -6.43 -1.26 22.89
CA TRP A 132 -6.29 0.17 22.55
C TRP A 132 -4.98 0.41 21.79
N GLY A 133 -4.72 -0.44 20.79
CA GLY A 133 -3.58 -0.33 19.90
C GLY A 133 -3.82 0.71 18.80
N VAL A 134 -2.77 1.07 18.07
CA VAL A 134 -2.88 2.04 16.98
C VAL A 134 -3.70 1.43 15.83
N THR A 135 -4.81 2.07 15.46
CA THR A 135 -5.64 1.68 14.31
C THR A 135 -4.99 2.07 12.97
N GLU A 136 -3.97 2.91 13.02
CA GLU A 136 -3.32 3.55 11.89
C GLU A 136 -1.79 3.51 12.02
N TYR A 137 -1.08 3.81 10.95
CA TYR A 137 0.38 3.95 11.00
C TYR A 137 0.71 5.42 11.24
N SER A 138 1.28 5.73 12.41
CA SER A 138 1.47 7.11 12.91
C SER A 138 0.13 7.81 13.21
N GLU A 139 -0.18 8.96 12.61
CA GLU A 139 -1.30 9.83 13.00
C GLU A 139 -2.56 9.66 12.14
N ASN A 140 -2.43 9.09 10.94
CA ASN A 140 -3.49 8.95 9.93
C ASN A 140 -3.31 7.65 9.09
N VAL A 141 -4.21 7.38 8.15
CA VAL A 141 -4.05 6.25 7.20
C VAL A 141 -2.93 6.53 6.20
N VAL A 142 -2.12 5.51 5.92
CA VAL A 142 -1.16 5.51 4.80
C VAL A 142 -1.54 4.42 3.80
N ASP A 143 -1.55 4.77 2.51
CA ASP A 143 -1.90 3.84 1.45
C ASP A 143 -0.65 3.17 0.89
N LEU A 144 -0.49 1.87 1.17
CA LEU A 144 0.57 1.02 0.59
C LEU A 144 0.45 0.85 -0.95
N GLY A 145 -0.74 1.10 -1.49
CA GLY A 145 -1.06 1.00 -2.92
C GLY A 145 -1.43 2.36 -3.50
N ALA A 146 -2.54 2.40 -4.25
CA ALA A 146 -3.07 3.64 -4.79
C ALA A 146 -3.42 4.64 -3.68
N GLU A 147 -3.06 5.90 -3.87
CA GLU A 147 -3.23 6.97 -2.88
C GLU A 147 -3.97 8.18 -3.45
N TRP A 148 -3.76 8.50 -4.72
CA TRP A 148 -4.29 9.69 -5.36
C TRP A 148 -5.45 9.41 -6.32
N VAL A 149 -6.44 10.30 -6.30
CA VAL A 149 -7.48 10.37 -7.34
C VAL A 149 -6.96 11.32 -8.42
N HIS A 150 -6.77 10.81 -9.63
CA HIS A 150 -6.17 11.56 -10.73
C HIS A 150 -7.22 12.36 -11.51
N GLY A 151 -7.29 13.67 -11.30
CA GLY A 151 -8.14 14.59 -12.07
C GLY A 151 -9.60 14.63 -11.63
N GLU A 152 -10.23 15.79 -11.79
CA GLU A 152 -11.64 16.03 -11.52
C GLU A 152 -12.55 15.67 -12.71
N SER A 153 -12.03 15.76 -13.93
CA SER A 153 -12.79 15.52 -15.17
C SER A 153 -12.56 14.10 -15.70
N GLY A 154 -13.63 13.43 -16.12
CA GLY A 154 -13.53 12.07 -16.68
C GLY A 154 -13.16 10.98 -15.65
N ASN A 155 -13.19 11.27 -14.35
CA ASN A 155 -12.80 10.32 -13.30
C ASN A 155 -14.01 9.90 -12.43
N VAL A 156 -14.44 8.64 -12.54
CA VAL A 156 -15.59 8.12 -11.77
C VAL A 156 -15.37 8.16 -10.25
N VAL A 157 -14.14 7.96 -9.77
CA VAL A 157 -13.82 7.98 -8.34
C VAL A 157 -13.98 9.39 -7.78
N PHE A 158 -13.51 10.41 -8.52
CA PHE A 158 -13.75 11.81 -8.15
C PHE A 158 -15.25 12.13 -8.11
N GLN A 159 -16.01 11.72 -9.13
CA GLN A 159 -17.46 11.96 -9.20
C GLN A 159 -18.22 11.36 -8.01
N LEU A 160 -17.79 10.20 -7.53
CA LEU A 160 -18.37 9.54 -6.35
C LEU A 160 -17.97 10.26 -5.06
N ALA A 161 -16.68 10.56 -4.88
CA ALA A 161 -16.14 11.09 -3.63
C ALA A 161 -16.46 12.57 -3.40
N SER A 162 -16.48 13.38 -4.46
CA SER A 162 -16.72 14.84 -4.40
C SER A 162 -18.10 15.21 -3.85
N LYS A 163 -19.12 14.38 -4.10
CA LYS A 163 -20.48 14.52 -3.56
C LYS A 163 -20.53 14.58 -2.03
N HIS A 164 -19.50 14.04 -1.37
CA HIS A 164 -19.39 13.95 0.08
C HIS A 164 -18.21 14.76 0.63
N ASN A 165 -17.58 15.63 -0.17
CA ASN A 165 -16.42 16.45 0.22
C ASN A 165 -15.28 15.63 0.84
N LEU A 166 -14.99 14.46 0.25
CA LEU A 166 -14.01 13.51 0.80
C LEU A 166 -12.56 13.79 0.38
N LEU A 167 -12.35 14.64 -0.64
CA LEU A 167 -11.05 14.86 -1.27
C LEU A 167 -10.46 16.25 -0.97
N ASN A 168 -9.13 16.37 -1.00
CA ASN A 168 -8.37 17.62 -0.96
C ASN A 168 -7.18 17.55 -1.91
N SER A 169 -6.64 18.69 -2.32
CA SER A 169 -5.46 18.77 -3.19
C SER A 169 -4.18 18.47 -2.43
N SER A 170 -3.28 17.67 -3.04
CA SER A 170 -1.87 17.57 -2.68
C SER A 170 -0.95 18.16 -3.77
N ALA A 171 -1.44 19.06 -4.62
CA ALA A 171 -0.67 19.57 -5.77
C ALA A 171 0.67 20.24 -5.37
N PHE A 172 0.80 20.66 -4.10
CA PHE A 172 2.07 21.13 -3.55
C PHE A 172 3.20 20.09 -3.62
N LEU A 173 2.88 18.79 -3.67
CA LEU A 173 3.84 17.70 -3.85
C LEU A 173 4.43 17.65 -5.26
N LEU A 174 3.78 18.24 -6.26
CA LEU A 174 4.31 18.35 -7.63
C LEU A 174 5.11 19.63 -7.86
N ASN A 175 5.21 20.51 -6.86
CA ASN A 175 5.96 21.75 -6.98
C ASN A 175 7.47 21.45 -6.90
N VAL A 176 8.11 21.30 -8.05
CA VAL A 176 9.54 21.01 -8.19
C VAL A 176 10.46 22.01 -7.48
N SER A 177 10.02 23.25 -7.22
CA SER A 177 10.83 24.21 -6.44
C SER A 177 10.97 23.82 -4.96
N LYS A 178 10.08 22.96 -4.46
CA LYS A 178 10.14 22.37 -3.11
C LYS A 178 10.93 21.07 -3.05
N TYR A 179 11.51 20.65 -4.17
CA TYR A 179 12.33 19.45 -4.21
C TYR A 179 13.75 19.81 -3.78
N GLU A 180 14.36 18.90 -3.06
CA GLU A 180 15.77 18.92 -2.74
C GLU A 180 16.44 17.78 -3.52
N VAL A 181 17.41 18.12 -4.35
CA VAL A 181 18.16 17.13 -5.13
C VAL A 181 19.56 17.07 -4.55
N VAL A 182 20.00 15.87 -4.17
CA VAL A 182 21.24 15.66 -3.43
C VAL A 182 22.04 14.53 -4.06
N THR A 183 23.38 14.62 -3.97
CA THR A 183 24.27 13.48 -4.27
C THR A 183 24.45 12.62 -3.02
N ILE A 184 24.87 11.37 -3.18
CA ILE A 184 25.13 10.50 -2.02
C ILE A 184 26.23 11.03 -1.08
N ASN A 185 27.14 11.88 -1.57
CA ASN A 185 28.20 12.51 -0.77
C ASN A 185 27.75 13.81 -0.07
N GLY A 186 26.45 14.13 -0.15
CA GLY A 186 25.85 15.30 0.48
C GLY A 186 25.98 16.61 -0.28
N GLU A 187 26.28 16.61 -1.58
CA GLU A 187 26.20 17.85 -2.37
C GLU A 187 24.73 18.16 -2.66
N ILE A 188 24.19 19.23 -2.07
CA ILE A 188 22.84 19.74 -2.38
C ILE A 188 22.90 20.58 -3.66
N MET A 189 22.08 20.24 -4.65
CA MET A 189 22.02 20.96 -5.92
C MET A 189 21.36 22.34 -5.77
N PRO A 190 21.86 23.38 -6.47
CA PRO A 190 21.19 24.67 -6.49
C PRO A 190 19.73 24.54 -6.94
N ASN A 191 18.82 25.22 -6.21
CA ASN A 191 17.39 25.11 -6.46
C ASN A 191 16.99 25.56 -7.87
N GLU A 192 17.66 26.58 -8.41
CA GLU A 192 17.43 27.05 -9.78
C GLU A 192 17.78 25.98 -10.83
N GLU A 193 18.91 25.29 -10.66
CA GLU A 193 19.37 24.25 -11.57
C GLU A 193 18.49 23.00 -11.52
N SER A 194 18.19 22.52 -10.31
CA SER A 194 17.31 21.36 -10.08
C SER A 194 15.90 21.62 -10.59
N THR A 195 15.34 22.80 -10.31
CA THR A 195 14.03 23.21 -10.83
C THR A 195 14.02 23.22 -12.35
N LYS A 196 15.02 23.81 -13.02
CA LYS A 196 15.10 23.80 -14.49
C LYS A 196 15.21 22.38 -15.06
N ALA A 197 16.02 21.52 -14.45
CA ALA A 197 16.21 20.14 -14.89
C ALA A 197 14.93 19.30 -14.78
N LEU A 198 14.22 19.39 -13.66
CA LEU A 198 12.96 18.66 -13.46
C LEU A 198 11.82 19.26 -14.28
N THR A 199 11.76 20.59 -14.41
CA THR A 199 10.77 21.26 -15.28
C THR A 199 10.96 20.88 -16.75
N LEU A 200 12.20 20.61 -17.18
CA LEU A 200 12.46 20.10 -18.52
C LEU A 200 11.82 18.72 -18.74
N TYR A 201 11.84 17.85 -17.73
CA TYR A 201 11.16 16.55 -17.80
C TYR A 201 9.65 16.72 -18.01
N PHE A 202 8.97 17.47 -17.14
CA PHE A 202 7.53 17.72 -17.26
C PHE A 202 7.19 18.36 -18.61
N ASN A 203 7.96 19.36 -19.05
CA ASN A 203 7.74 19.99 -20.36
C ASN A 203 7.88 19.04 -21.55
N ILE A 204 8.73 18.01 -21.48
CA ILE A 204 8.87 17.03 -22.56
C ILE A 204 7.67 16.09 -22.55
N MET A 205 7.26 15.60 -21.38
CA MET A 205 6.10 14.73 -21.23
C MET A 205 4.80 15.45 -21.64
N ASP A 206 4.57 16.67 -21.14
CA ASP A 206 3.37 17.46 -21.44
C ASP A 206 3.25 17.87 -22.92
N LYS A 207 4.37 17.90 -23.64
CA LYS A 207 4.43 18.26 -25.07
C LYS A 207 4.48 17.05 -26.00
N MET A 208 4.30 15.84 -25.48
CA MET A 208 4.15 14.66 -26.33
C MET A 208 2.88 14.81 -27.16
N ASP A 209 3.07 15.17 -28.42
CA ASP A 209 1.99 15.35 -29.38
C ASP A 209 1.59 14.00 -30.00
N LYS A 210 0.30 13.67 -29.95
CA LYS A 210 -0.17 12.35 -30.44
C LYS A 210 0.11 12.15 -31.93
N GLU A 211 0.02 13.19 -32.76
CA GLU A 211 0.31 13.08 -34.20
C GLU A 211 1.81 12.85 -34.46
N GLU A 212 2.69 13.46 -33.64
CA GLU A 212 4.13 13.14 -33.66
C GLU A 212 4.36 11.66 -33.29
N LEU A 213 3.71 11.18 -32.23
CA LEU A 213 3.91 9.82 -31.72
C LEU A 213 3.43 8.73 -32.69
N GLU A 214 2.42 8.99 -33.53
CA GLU A 214 1.95 8.04 -34.55
C GLU A 214 3.06 7.61 -35.52
N ASN A 215 4.04 8.50 -35.76
CA ASN A 215 5.17 8.26 -36.65
C ASN A 215 6.43 7.80 -35.91
N GLU A 216 6.41 7.79 -34.59
CA GLU A 216 7.53 7.34 -33.77
C GLU A 216 7.50 5.80 -33.63
N THR A 217 8.69 5.22 -33.58
CA THR A 217 8.87 3.77 -33.39
C THR A 217 9.95 3.53 -32.34
N GLY A 218 9.80 2.45 -31.58
CA GLY A 218 10.74 2.11 -30.52
C GLY A 218 10.27 2.53 -29.14
N SER A 219 11.22 2.57 -28.22
CA SER A 219 10.92 2.72 -26.80
C SER A 219 10.71 4.17 -26.38
N LEU A 220 9.99 4.36 -25.28
CA LEU A 220 9.89 5.65 -24.59
C LEU A 220 11.27 6.20 -24.25
N GLY A 221 12.19 5.35 -23.77
CA GLY A 221 13.56 5.75 -23.44
C GLY A 221 14.30 6.37 -24.62
N ASP A 222 14.28 5.74 -25.80
CA ASP A 222 14.95 6.26 -27.00
C ASP A 222 14.36 7.62 -27.44
N TYR A 223 13.03 7.74 -27.42
CA TYR A 223 12.33 9.00 -27.72
C TYR A 223 12.73 10.10 -26.73
N PHE A 224 12.61 9.81 -25.44
CA PHE A 224 12.82 10.79 -24.38
C PHE A 224 14.26 11.26 -24.34
N ILE A 225 15.25 10.36 -24.41
CA ILE A 225 16.68 10.71 -24.40
C ILE A 225 17.02 11.68 -25.55
N ARG A 226 16.50 11.41 -26.75
CA ARG A 226 16.70 12.28 -27.93
C ARG A 226 16.12 13.67 -27.71
N LYS A 227 14.88 13.74 -27.21
CA LYS A 227 14.19 15.02 -26.93
C LYS A 227 14.86 15.80 -25.80
N TYR A 228 15.27 15.11 -24.74
CA TYR A 228 15.92 15.65 -23.57
C TYR A 228 17.25 16.32 -23.92
N TYR A 229 18.14 15.59 -24.61
CA TYR A 229 19.42 16.17 -25.01
C TYR A 229 19.29 17.27 -26.06
N LYS A 230 18.34 17.16 -26.99
CA LYS A 230 18.04 18.24 -27.93
C LYS A 230 17.62 19.52 -27.20
N ALA A 231 16.65 19.42 -26.29
CA ALA A 231 16.15 20.57 -25.55
C ALA A 231 17.21 21.17 -24.62
N PHE A 232 18.06 20.33 -24.03
CA PHE A 232 19.21 20.79 -23.25
C PHE A 232 20.26 21.50 -24.12
N ASP A 233 20.63 20.95 -25.27
CA ASP A 233 21.64 21.53 -26.17
C ASP A 233 21.20 22.89 -26.75
N GLU A 234 19.89 23.10 -26.90
CA GLU A 234 19.32 24.40 -27.29
C GLU A 234 19.45 25.47 -26.18
N LYS A 235 19.41 25.08 -24.90
CA LYS A 235 19.45 25.97 -23.74
C LYS A 235 20.23 25.36 -22.57
N PRO A 236 21.56 25.27 -22.66
CA PRO A 236 22.37 24.64 -21.62
C PRO A 236 22.39 25.49 -20.34
N PHE A 237 22.17 24.84 -19.20
CA PHE A 237 22.21 25.50 -17.88
C PHE A 237 23.08 24.77 -16.85
N MET A 238 23.71 23.65 -17.23
CA MET A 238 24.65 22.88 -16.39
C MET A 238 25.62 22.09 -17.28
N ASN A 239 26.57 21.34 -16.70
CA ASN A 239 27.52 20.54 -17.49
C ASN A 239 26.91 19.20 -17.94
N ARG A 240 27.47 18.60 -19.01
CA ARG A 240 26.92 17.39 -19.63
C ARG A 240 26.91 16.17 -18.71
N THR A 241 27.88 16.07 -17.78
CA THR A 241 27.91 14.98 -16.80
C THR A 241 26.71 15.08 -15.86
N ARG A 242 26.44 16.27 -15.31
CA ARG A 242 25.31 16.51 -14.40
C ARG A 242 23.97 16.27 -15.10
N VAL A 243 23.86 16.64 -16.38
CA VAL A 243 22.68 16.33 -17.21
C VAL A 243 22.41 14.83 -17.25
N ALA A 244 23.44 13.99 -17.42
CA ALA A 244 23.27 12.54 -17.43
C ALA A 244 22.84 11.98 -16.05
N GLU A 245 23.28 12.58 -14.96
CA GLU A 245 22.87 12.18 -13.61
C GLU A 245 21.40 12.53 -13.34
N TYR A 246 20.93 13.70 -13.78
CA TYR A 246 19.51 14.05 -13.76
C TYR A 246 18.69 13.13 -14.66
N LEU A 247 19.21 12.75 -15.82
CA LEU A 247 18.54 11.80 -16.72
C LEU A 247 18.30 10.45 -16.04
N SER A 248 19.24 9.97 -15.22
CA SER A 248 19.07 8.73 -14.43
C SER A 248 17.99 8.86 -13.35
N LEU A 249 17.87 10.02 -12.70
CA LEU A 249 16.77 10.30 -11.79
C LEU A 249 15.42 10.33 -12.54
N ILE A 250 15.37 11.02 -13.69
CA ILE A 250 14.19 11.13 -14.54
C ILE A 250 13.73 9.76 -15.03
N GLU A 251 14.66 8.90 -15.47
CA GLU A 251 14.36 7.52 -15.85
C GLU A 251 13.64 6.79 -14.70
N LYS A 252 14.15 6.87 -13.47
CA LYS A 252 13.53 6.20 -12.30
C LYS A 252 12.15 6.78 -11.97
N MET A 253 11.99 8.10 -12.07
CA MET A 253 10.69 8.75 -11.90
C MET A 253 9.68 8.27 -12.96
N GLN A 254 10.08 8.23 -14.24
CA GLN A 254 9.23 7.76 -15.33
C GLN A 254 8.89 6.28 -15.20
N ASN A 255 9.87 5.43 -14.85
CA ASN A 255 9.64 4.01 -14.57
C ASN A 255 8.68 3.81 -13.38
N SER A 256 8.61 4.75 -12.44
CA SER A 256 7.62 4.71 -11.37
C SER A 256 6.23 5.08 -11.88
N ALA A 257 6.10 6.05 -12.79
CA ALA A 257 4.83 6.40 -13.41
C ALA A 257 4.27 5.24 -14.26
N ASP A 258 5.12 4.61 -15.08
CA ASP A 258 4.73 3.51 -15.98
C ASP A 258 4.78 2.12 -15.31
N CYS A 259 5.27 2.04 -14.07
CA CYS A 259 5.63 0.81 -13.36
C CYS A 259 6.72 -0.06 -14.00
N SER A 260 7.46 0.40 -15.02
CA SER A 260 8.36 -0.45 -15.79
C SER A 260 9.67 -0.78 -15.05
N ASP A 261 10.36 -1.84 -15.51
CA ASP A 261 11.74 -2.11 -15.07
C ASP A 261 12.72 -1.09 -15.66
N THR A 262 12.45 -0.70 -16.91
CA THR A 262 13.12 0.37 -17.62
C THR A 262 12.18 0.96 -18.67
N TRP A 263 12.30 2.26 -18.94
CA TRP A 263 11.58 2.95 -20.00
C TRP A 263 11.91 2.44 -21.42
N PHE A 264 12.93 1.59 -21.57
CA PHE A 264 13.24 0.91 -22.83
C PHE A 264 12.25 -0.24 -23.10
N ASP A 265 11.57 -0.74 -22.06
CA ASP A 265 10.51 -1.75 -22.19
C ASP A 265 9.16 -1.13 -22.54
N VAL A 266 9.01 0.20 -22.36
CA VAL A 266 7.75 0.92 -22.57
C VAL A 266 7.65 1.34 -24.03
N SER A 267 6.54 1.00 -24.69
CA SER A 267 6.28 1.50 -26.04
C SER A 267 5.93 2.98 -25.98
N VAL A 268 6.52 3.79 -26.87
CA VAL A 268 6.16 5.21 -26.96
C VAL A 268 4.68 5.41 -27.35
N LYS A 269 4.07 4.42 -28.03
CA LYS A 269 2.65 4.45 -28.43
C LYS A 269 1.69 4.34 -27.25
N LEU A 270 2.17 3.95 -26.07
CA LEU A 270 1.40 3.97 -24.82
C LEU A 270 0.69 5.32 -24.64
N PHE A 271 1.38 6.44 -24.92
CA PHE A 271 0.86 7.80 -24.73
C PHE A 271 -0.17 8.23 -25.79
N ILE A 272 -0.33 7.48 -26.88
CA ILE A 272 -1.40 7.70 -27.87
C ILE A 272 -2.71 7.17 -27.30
N ASP A 273 -2.66 5.94 -26.77
CA ASP A 273 -3.84 5.21 -26.30
C ASP A 273 -4.24 5.58 -24.87
N TYR A 274 -3.31 6.00 -24.01
CA TYR A 274 -3.62 6.41 -22.66
C TYR A 274 -4.44 7.72 -22.63
N TRP A 275 -5.43 7.77 -21.73
CA TRP A 275 -6.17 9.00 -21.43
C TRP A 275 -5.79 9.50 -20.04
N GLU A 276 -5.43 10.77 -19.94
CA GLU A 276 -5.25 11.44 -18.67
C GLU A 276 -6.52 12.21 -18.30
N CYS A 277 -6.98 12.05 -17.06
CA CYS A 277 -8.09 12.82 -16.52
C CYS A 277 -7.64 14.27 -16.26
N GLU A 278 -8.43 15.26 -16.70
CA GLU A 278 -8.06 16.66 -16.53
C GLU A 278 -8.16 17.12 -15.07
N GLY A 279 -7.24 17.98 -14.66
CA GLY A 279 -7.26 18.69 -13.38
C GLY A 279 -6.12 18.29 -12.42
N ASP A 280 -6.38 18.24 -11.12
CA ASP A 280 -5.38 17.88 -10.11
C ASP A 280 -5.17 16.37 -10.05
N LEU A 281 -3.98 15.92 -10.43
CA LEU A 281 -3.60 14.51 -10.45
C LEU A 281 -3.25 13.93 -9.06
N THR A 282 -3.30 14.74 -7.99
CA THR A 282 -2.83 14.40 -6.65
C THR A 282 -3.89 14.59 -5.56
N LEU A 283 -5.17 14.43 -5.90
CA LEU A 283 -6.24 14.54 -4.91
C LEU A 283 -6.15 13.41 -3.87
N ASN A 284 -6.11 13.77 -2.60
CA ASN A 284 -5.98 12.85 -1.46
C ASN A 284 -7.27 12.75 -0.63
N TRP A 285 -7.36 11.71 0.21
CA TRP A 285 -8.53 11.38 1.02
C TRP A 285 -8.57 12.06 2.40
N LYS A 286 -7.94 13.24 2.56
CA LYS A 286 -7.74 13.99 3.83
C LYS A 286 -7.39 13.10 5.04
N GLY A 287 -6.46 12.17 4.89
CA GLY A 287 -6.01 11.25 5.95
C GLY A 287 -6.81 9.95 6.13
N ARG A 288 -7.92 9.74 5.38
CA ARG A 288 -8.73 8.50 5.46
C ARG A 288 -8.21 7.35 4.60
N GLY A 289 -7.34 7.66 3.64
CA GLY A 289 -6.81 6.74 2.64
C GLY A 289 -7.84 6.27 1.61
N TYR A 290 -7.36 5.55 0.60
CA TYR A 290 -8.18 5.13 -0.54
C TYR A 290 -9.29 4.15 -0.16
N LYS A 291 -9.13 3.40 0.94
CA LYS A 291 -10.16 2.48 1.47
C LYS A 291 -11.55 3.14 1.60
N THR A 292 -11.60 4.46 1.75
CA THR A 292 -12.82 5.27 1.79
C THR A 292 -13.72 5.06 0.56
N ILE A 293 -13.17 4.75 -0.62
CA ILE A 293 -13.98 4.48 -1.81
C ILE A 293 -14.94 3.29 -1.61
N PHE A 294 -14.53 2.29 -0.83
CA PHE A 294 -15.40 1.15 -0.53
C PHE A 294 -16.60 1.58 0.31
N ASP A 295 -16.43 2.51 1.25
CA ASP A 295 -17.55 3.02 2.04
C ASP A 295 -18.54 3.82 1.17
N VAL A 296 -18.06 4.50 0.12
CA VAL A 296 -18.92 5.16 -0.87
C VAL A 296 -19.64 4.14 -1.75
N LEU A 297 -18.94 3.15 -2.31
CA LEU A 297 -19.52 2.11 -3.17
C LEU A 297 -20.53 1.23 -2.42
N LEU A 298 -20.29 0.95 -1.15
CA LEU A 298 -21.18 0.20 -0.27
C LEU A 298 -22.33 1.04 0.28
N GLN A 299 -22.46 2.31 -0.11
CA GLN A 299 -23.46 3.26 0.39
C GLN A 299 -23.44 3.45 1.91
N LYS A 300 -22.31 3.20 2.58
CA LYS A 300 -22.14 3.54 4.00
C LYS A 300 -22.03 5.05 4.20
N ILE A 301 -21.58 5.77 3.18
CA ILE A 301 -21.57 7.23 3.14
C ILE A 301 -22.71 7.67 2.21
N PRO A 302 -23.64 8.53 2.67
CA PRO A 302 -23.62 9.25 3.95
C PRO A 302 -24.29 8.50 5.12
N ASN A 303 -25.03 7.42 4.85
CA ASN A 303 -25.83 6.72 5.86
C ASN A 303 -25.39 5.26 6.03
N SER A 304 -24.71 4.94 7.13
CA SER A 304 -24.22 3.59 7.40
C SER A 304 -25.32 2.53 7.56
N GLU A 305 -26.55 2.96 7.87
CA GLU A 305 -27.71 2.06 8.02
C GLU A 305 -28.26 1.58 6.66
N GLU A 306 -28.02 2.35 5.59
CA GLU A 306 -28.44 2.02 4.21
C GLU A 306 -27.39 1.23 3.43
N ARG A 307 -26.34 0.73 4.13
CA ARG A 307 -25.25 0.03 3.46
C ARG A 307 -25.74 -1.18 2.69
N LEU A 308 -25.17 -1.39 1.51
CA LEU A 308 -25.40 -2.60 0.73
C LEU A 308 -24.80 -3.81 1.47
N PRO A 309 -25.50 -4.97 1.51
CA PRO A 309 -25.06 -6.16 2.23
C PRO A 309 -24.03 -6.97 1.42
N VAL A 310 -23.07 -6.29 0.78
CA VAL A 310 -22.06 -6.93 -0.08
C VAL A 310 -21.05 -7.69 0.76
N MET A 311 -20.67 -7.17 1.94
CA MET A 311 -19.68 -7.81 2.81
C MET A 311 -20.14 -9.20 3.28
N GLU A 312 -21.44 -9.39 3.47
CA GLU A 312 -22.07 -10.66 3.80
C GLU A 312 -22.10 -11.66 2.64
N LYS A 313 -21.72 -11.23 1.43
CA LYS A 313 -21.63 -12.05 0.22
C LYS A 313 -20.18 -12.33 -0.20
N ILE A 314 -19.20 -11.76 0.51
CA ILE A 314 -17.78 -11.98 0.23
C ILE A 314 -17.28 -13.15 1.08
N GLU A 315 -16.75 -14.16 0.41
CA GLU A 315 -16.06 -15.28 1.04
C GLU A 315 -14.56 -15.01 1.07
N PHE A 316 -14.04 -14.59 2.22
CA PHE A 316 -12.60 -14.37 2.42
C PHE A 316 -11.83 -15.69 2.52
N GLU A 317 -10.51 -15.63 2.34
CA GLU A 317 -9.60 -16.79 2.39
C GLU A 317 -9.90 -17.89 1.34
N LYS A 318 -10.79 -17.62 0.38
CA LYS A 318 -11.14 -18.51 -0.73
C LYS A 318 -10.30 -18.24 -1.96
N VAL A 319 -9.11 -18.84 -1.99
CA VAL A 319 -8.22 -18.73 -3.15
C VAL A 319 -8.70 -19.63 -4.28
N VAL A 320 -9.13 -19.03 -5.41
CA VAL A 320 -9.53 -19.77 -6.62
C VAL A 320 -8.35 -20.57 -7.17
N ALA A 321 -8.57 -21.87 -7.36
CA ALA A 321 -7.61 -22.80 -7.94
C ALA A 321 -7.95 -23.08 -9.41
N THR A 322 -9.22 -23.36 -9.72
CA THR A 322 -9.68 -23.64 -11.09
C THR A 322 -11.03 -23.00 -11.39
N ILE A 323 -11.23 -22.63 -12.65
CA ILE A 323 -12.45 -22.10 -13.24
C ILE A 323 -12.78 -23.01 -14.42
N ASN A 324 -13.69 -23.96 -14.19
CA ASN A 324 -14.12 -24.92 -15.19
C ASN A 324 -15.39 -24.47 -15.89
N TYR A 325 -15.28 -24.13 -17.17
CA TYR A 325 -16.36 -23.68 -18.04
C TYR A 325 -16.57 -24.62 -19.24
N SER A 326 -16.10 -25.86 -19.15
CA SER A 326 -16.17 -26.86 -20.24
C SER A 326 -17.59 -27.19 -20.66
N SER A 327 -18.57 -27.04 -19.76
CA SER A 327 -19.98 -27.31 -20.10
C SER A 327 -20.58 -26.26 -21.04
N GLY A 328 -20.00 -25.06 -21.11
CA GLY A 328 -20.53 -23.92 -21.85
C GLY A 328 -21.80 -23.29 -21.25
N GLU A 329 -22.52 -24.00 -20.38
CA GLU A 329 -23.73 -23.51 -19.72
C GLU A 329 -23.45 -23.01 -18.30
N ASN A 330 -22.72 -23.78 -17.50
CA ASN A 330 -22.40 -23.46 -16.11
C ASN A 330 -20.88 -23.47 -15.89
N VAL A 331 -20.44 -22.58 -15.00
CA VAL A 331 -19.06 -22.48 -14.55
C VAL A 331 -18.96 -23.06 -13.14
N THR A 332 -17.98 -23.93 -12.95
CA THR A 332 -17.60 -24.45 -11.62
C THR A 332 -16.28 -23.82 -11.20
N VAL A 333 -16.30 -23.04 -10.13
CA VAL A 333 -15.11 -22.45 -9.53
C VAL A 333 -14.68 -23.31 -8.36
N THR A 334 -13.50 -23.91 -8.43
CA THR A 334 -12.92 -24.69 -7.32
C THR A 334 -11.85 -23.86 -6.64
N THR A 335 -11.89 -23.84 -5.32
CA THR A 335 -10.91 -23.14 -4.47
C THR A 335 -9.87 -24.11 -3.92
N ARG A 336 -8.74 -23.60 -3.44
CA ARG A 336 -7.61 -24.42 -2.98
C ARG A 336 -7.93 -25.34 -1.80
N ASP A 337 -8.92 -24.97 -0.99
CA ASP A 337 -9.40 -25.79 0.12
C ASP A 337 -10.42 -26.87 -0.33
N GLY A 338 -10.70 -26.96 -1.63
CA GLY A 338 -11.60 -27.93 -2.23
C GLY A 338 -13.06 -27.50 -2.27
N CYS A 339 -13.41 -26.28 -1.84
CA CYS A 339 -14.78 -25.77 -1.99
C CYS A 339 -15.10 -25.50 -3.46
N GLU A 340 -16.29 -25.93 -3.88
CA GLU A 340 -16.83 -25.72 -5.24
C GLU A 340 -17.99 -24.72 -5.21
N TYR A 341 -17.98 -23.80 -6.18
CA TYR A 341 -19.00 -22.79 -6.38
C TYR A 341 -19.53 -22.89 -7.82
N PHE A 342 -20.84 -22.81 -7.98
CA PHE A 342 -21.51 -22.95 -9.27
C PHE A 342 -22.16 -21.64 -9.68
N ALA A 343 -21.92 -21.20 -10.91
CA ALA A 343 -22.47 -19.96 -11.44
C ALA A 343 -22.76 -20.07 -12.94
N SER A 344 -23.75 -19.31 -13.42
CA SER A 344 -24.02 -19.15 -14.85
C SER A 344 -22.95 -18.33 -15.58
N HIS A 345 -22.31 -17.42 -14.85
CA HIS A 345 -21.35 -16.42 -15.33
C HIS A 345 -20.27 -16.20 -14.27
N VAL A 346 -19.03 -15.94 -14.69
CA VAL A 346 -17.94 -15.54 -13.78
C VAL A 346 -17.31 -14.24 -14.29
N ILE A 347 -17.22 -13.22 -13.43
CA ILE A 347 -16.38 -12.04 -13.67
C ILE A 347 -15.04 -12.25 -12.96
N PHE A 348 -13.96 -12.33 -13.73
CA PHE A 348 -12.61 -12.40 -13.20
C PHE A 348 -12.04 -10.99 -13.03
N THR A 349 -11.61 -10.65 -11.81
CA THR A 349 -11.01 -9.34 -11.45
C THR A 349 -9.61 -9.46 -10.85
N GLY A 350 -8.98 -10.64 -10.97
CA GLY A 350 -7.61 -10.84 -10.52
C GLY A 350 -6.62 -10.02 -11.34
N SER A 351 -5.45 -9.71 -10.76
CA SER A 351 -4.44 -8.90 -11.42
C SER A 351 -3.89 -9.57 -12.71
N LEU A 352 -3.35 -8.75 -13.61
CA LEU A 352 -2.61 -9.25 -14.77
C LEU A 352 -1.42 -10.15 -14.36
N GLY A 353 -0.77 -9.85 -13.24
CA GLY A 353 0.33 -10.68 -12.72
C GLY A 353 -0.12 -12.09 -12.35
N VAL A 354 -1.29 -12.23 -11.73
CA VAL A 354 -1.89 -13.53 -11.42
C VAL A 354 -2.28 -14.26 -12.70
N LEU A 355 -2.84 -13.55 -13.69
CA LEU A 355 -3.13 -14.15 -14.99
C LEU A 355 -1.86 -14.66 -15.65
N LYS A 356 -0.80 -13.85 -15.74
CA LYS A 356 0.50 -14.28 -16.28
C LYS A 356 1.05 -15.54 -15.62
N GLU A 357 0.95 -15.64 -14.29
CA GLU A 357 1.45 -16.80 -13.56
C GLU A 357 0.56 -18.04 -13.74
N LYS A 358 -0.77 -17.87 -13.73
CA LYS A 358 -1.70 -18.99 -13.48
C LYS A 358 -2.69 -19.28 -14.59
N HIS A 359 -2.79 -18.47 -15.65
CA HIS A 359 -3.87 -18.63 -16.66
C HIS A 359 -3.87 -20.02 -17.33
N SER A 360 -2.71 -20.65 -17.49
CA SER A 360 -2.57 -21.96 -18.14
C SER A 360 -3.11 -23.12 -17.31
N SER A 361 -3.20 -22.97 -15.98
CA SER A 361 -3.67 -24.00 -15.05
C SER A 361 -5.02 -23.65 -14.39
N MET A 362 -5.34 -22.37 -14.30
CA MET A 362 -6.56 -21.89 -13.65
C MET A 362 -7.81 -22.10 -14.51
N PHE A 363 -7.70 -22.05 -15.84
CA PHE A 363 -8.86 -22.09 -16.74
C PHE A 363 -9.00 -23.45 -17.42
N VAL A 364 -10.19 -24.06 -17.34
CA VAL A 364 -10.51 -25.36 -17.94
C VAL A 364 -11.79 -25.26 -18.77
N PRO A 365 -11.76 -25.42 -20.12
CA PRO A 365 -10.56 -25.60 -20.95
C PRO A 365 -9.63 -24.38 -20.91
N PRO A 366 -8.41 -24.46 -21.49
CA PRO A 366 -7.52 -23.29 -21.58
C PRO A 366 -8.18 -22.11 -22.30
N LEU A 367 -7.79 -20.90 -21.90
CA LEU A 367 -8.26 -19.66 -22.54
C LEU A 367 -7.94 -19.66 -24.05
N PRO A 368 -8.72 -18.98 -24.91
CA PRO A 368 -8.42 -18.88 -26.34
C PRO A 368 -7.02 -18.28 -26.60
N GLN A 369 -6.39 -18.68 -27.70
CA GLN A 369 -5.05 -18.21 -28.11
C GLN A 369 -4.92 -16.68 -28.11
N LYS A 370 -5.95 -15.97 -28.58
CA LYS A 370 -5.98 -14.50 -28.55
C LYS A 370 -5.84 -13.93 -27.13
N LYS A 371 -6.54 -14.53 -26.17
CA LYS A 371 -6.49 -14.15 -24.75
C LYS A 371 -5.13 -14.46 -24.12
N GLN A 372 -4.58 -15.64 -24.42
CA GLN A 372 -3.24 -16.03 -23.94
C GLN A 372 -2.18 -15.04 -24.45
N ARG A 373 -2.22 -14.68 -25.74
CA ARG A 373 -1.32 -13.67 -26.31
C ARG A 373 -1.46 -12.29 -25.65
N ALA A 374 -2.68 -11.88 -25.30
CA ALA A 374 -2.89 -10.62 -24.58
C ALA A 374 -2.28 -10.67 -23.17
N ILE A 375 -2.48 -11.77 -22.43
CA ILE A 375 -1.87 -12.00 -21.12
C ILE A 375 -0.34 -12.01 -21.20
N GLU A 376 0.23 -12.62 -22.24
CA GLU A 376 1.67 -12.69 -22.47
C GLU A 376 2.27 -11.34 -22.88
N GLY A 377 1.62 -10.61 -23.80
CA GLY A 377 2.16 -9.37 -24.37
C GLY A 377 1.99 -8.13 -23.49
N LEU A 378 0.85 -7.99 -22.80
CA LEU A 378 0.68 -6.92 -21.80
C LEU A 378 1.63 -7.16 -20.63
N ASN A 379 2.10 -6.08 -20.00
CA ASN A 379 3.07 -6.18 -18.91
C ASN A 379 2.53 -5.60 -17.60
N ILE A 380 3.07 -6.08 -16.49
CA ILE A 380 2.77 -5.61 -15.14
C ILE A 380 4.08 -5.51 -14.37
N GLY A 381 4.32 -4.35 -13.81
CA GLY A 381 5.58 -4.09 -13.12
C GLY A 381 5.47 -4.13 -11.61
N THR A 382 6.46 -3.56 -10.93
CA THR A 382 6.50 -3.54 -9.46
C THR A 382 7.03 -2.20 -8.99
N ALA A 383 6.17 -1.45 -8.30
CA ALA A 383 6.52 -0.26 -7.54
C ALA A 383 6.23 -0.50 -6.06
N ASN A 384 7.19 -0.20 -5.20
CA ASN A 384 7.05 -0.34 -3.75
C ASN A 384 7.16 1.01 -3.03
N LYS A 385 6.27 1.20 -2.06
CA LYS A 385 6.31 2.29 -1.09
C LYS A 385 6.89 1.80 0.23
N ILE A 386 7.79 2.58 0.82
CA ILE A 386 8.38 2.30 2.12
C ILE A 386 8.24 3.52 3.02
N PHE A 387 7.34 3.44 3.99
CA PHE A 387 7.10 4.48 4.99
C PHE A 387 8.07 4.33 6.16
N LEU A 388 8.80 5.41 6.46
CA LEU A 388 9.65 5.52 7.64
C LEU A 388 9.05 6.57 8.58
N GLU A 389 8.81 6.18 9.84
CA GLU A 389 8.33 7.08 10.89
C GLU A 389 9.52 7.54 11.73
N PHE A 390 9.68 8.86 11.88
CA PHE A 390 10.76 9.47 12.64
C PHE A 390 10.26 9.95 14.02
N PRO A 391 11.14 10.02 15.04
CA PRO A 391 10.74 10.51 16.35
C PRO A 391 10.35 12.00 16.33
N HIS A 392 10.90 12.75 15.38
CA HIS A 392 10.51 14.11 15.01
C HIS A 392 10.94 14.37 13.57
N ARG A 393 10.31 15.35 12.92
CA ARG A 393 10.76 15.91 11.64
C ARG A 393 12.16 16.48 11.79
N TRP A 394 13.13 15.91 11.07
CA TRP A 394 14.49 16.42 10.96
C TRP A 394 14.74 17.23 9.67
N TRP A 395 13.84 17.11 8.69
CA TRP A 395 13.94 17.79 7.40
C TRP A 395 13.23 19.16 7.38
N PRO A 396 13.57 20.05 6.43
CA PRO A 396 12.97 21.38 6.36
C PRO A 396 11.47 21.36 6.02
N GLU A 397 10.70 22.29 6.61
CA GLU A 397 9.23 22.35 6.40
C GLU A 397 8.81 22.82 5.01
N ASP A 398 9.67 23.55 4.31
CA ASP A 398 9.41 24.06 2.96
C ASP A 398 9.72 23.02 1.87
N LYS A 399 10.33 21.88 2.23
CA LYS A 399 10.67 20.78 1.33
C LYS A 399 9.64 19.66 1.39
N THR A 400 9.33 19.12 0.22
CA THR A 400 8.32 18.04 0.07
C THR A 400 8.92 16.74 -0.42
N THR A 401 10.03 16.81 -1.16
CA THR A 401 10.61 15.67 -1.88
C THR A 401 12.12 15.76 -1.85
N PHE A 402 12.78 14.65 -1.55
CA PHE A 402 14.24 14.50 -1.49
C PHE A 402 14.65 13.48 -2.55
N ASN A 403 15.33 13.93 -3.59
CA ASN A 403 15.72 13.09 -4.74
C ASN A 403 17.23 12.85 -4.75
N PHE A 404 17.62 11.66 -5.21
CA PHE A 404 19.03 11.29 -5.29
C PHE A 404 19.51 11.22 -6.73
N ILE A 405 20.60 11.93 -7.02
CA ILE A 405 21.36 11.78 -8.25
C ILE A 405 22.69 11.10 -7.94
N TRP A 406 23.15 10.29 -8.90
CA TRP A 406 24.33 9.45 -8.74
C TRP A 406 25.26 9.67 -9.91
N SER A 407 26.51 10.05 -9.63
CA SER A 407 27.56 9.92 -10.62
C SER A 407 27.99 8.45 -10.74
N GLU A 408 28.50 8.06 -11.91
CA GLU A 408 29.07 6.72 -12.11
C GLU A 408 30.22 6.41 -11.15
N LYS A 409 30.94 7.44 -10.71
CA LYS A 409 32.01 7.32 -9.73
C LYS A 409 31.43 7.04 -8.35
N ASP A 410 30.48 7.85 -7.89
CA ASP A 410 29.91 7.74 -6.55
C ASP A 410 29.16 6.43 -6.37
N LYS A 411 28.42 5.97 -7.40
CA LYS A 411 27.77 4.66 -7.39
C LYS A 411 28.79 3.53 -7.20
N LYS A 412 29.93 3.58 -7.91
CA LYS A 412 30.99 2.57 -7.77
C LYS A 412 31.65 2.60 -6.39
N GLU A 413 31.95 3.79 -5.87
CA GLU A 413 32.56 3.96 -4.55
C GLU A 413 31.63 3.52 -3.43
N PHE A 414 30.33 3.84 -3.53
CA PHE A 414 29.30 3.38 -2.60
C PHE A 414 29.21 1.85 -2.57
N LEU A 415 29.19 1.19 -3.73
CA LEU A 415 29.12 -0.28 -3.80
C LEU A 415 30.43 -0.98 -3.41
N GLN A 416 31.57 -0.32 -3.55
CA GLN A 416 32.84 -0.82 -2.99
C GLN A 416 32.83 -0.76 -1.46
N THR A 417 32.22 0.27 -0.89
CA THR A 417 32.17 0.51 0.56
C THR A 417 31.13 -0.36 1.25
N HIS A 418 29.90 -0.42 0.71
CA HIS A 418 28.75 -1.09 1.33
C HIS A 418 28.42 -2.45 0.70
N GLY A 419 29.21 -2.88 -0.29
CA GLY A 419 29.03 -4.16 -0.99
C GLY A 419 27.94 -4.14 -2.06
N GLN A 420 28.01 -5.12 -2.97
CA GLN A 420 27.10 -5.22 -4.13
C GLN A 420 25.63 -5.45 -3.74
N ASN A 421 25.37 -6.05 -2.57
CA ASN A 421 24.01 -6.25 -2.08
C ASN A 421 23.29 -4.92 -1.74
N SER A 422 24.02 -3.80 -1.70
CA SER A 422 23.47 -2.47 -1.46
C SER A 422 23.06 -1.74 -2.75
N GLU A 423 23.16 -2.37 -3.92
CA GLU A 423 22.82 -1.76 -5.23
C GLU A 423 21.38 -1.22 -5.28
N TRP A 424 20.44 -1.87 -4.60
CA TRP A 424 19.04 -1.43 -4.57
C TRP A 424 18.87 -0.03 -3.98
N LEU A 425 19.77 0.43 -3.11
CA LEU A 425 19.74 1.79 -2.57
C LEU A 425 19.97 2.85 -3.65
N CYS A 426 20.71 2.51 -4.71
CA CYS A 426 20.94 3.40 -5.85
C CYS A 426 19.68 3.61 -6.70
N ASP A 427 18.68 2.73 -6.56
CA ASP A 427 17.40 2.80 -7.28
C ASP A 427 16.25 3.36 -6.42
N VAL A 428 16.51 3.63 -5.13
CA VAL A 428 15.64 4.48 -4.31
C VAL A 428 15.83 5.92 -4.79
N PHE A 429 14.89 6.40 -5.60
CA PHE A 429 15.06 7.65 -6.33
C PHE A 429 14.51 8.86 -5.59
N MET A 430 13.53 8.67 -4.69
CA MET A 430 12.99 9.74 -3.87
C MET A 430 12.51 9.28 -2.49
N PHE A 431 12.56 10.21 -1.54
CA PHE A 431 11.68 10.25 -0.36
C PHE A 431 10.71 11.42 -0.50
N VAL A 432 9.43 11.20 -0.19
CA VAL A 432 8.39 12.23 -0.23
C VAL A 432 7.70 12.37 1.13
N THR A 433 7.38 13.60 1.52
CA THR A 433 6.58 13.88 2.72
C THR A 433 5.16 13.34 2.56
N VAL A 434 4.59 12.78 3.63
CA VAL A 434 3.25 12.22 3.60
C VAL A 434 2.24 13.24 4.15
N ALA A 435 1.19 13.52 3.38
CA ALA A 435 0.15 14.47 3.79
C ALA A 435 -0.53 14.00 5.09
N TYR A 436 -0.82 14.93 6.00
CA TYR A 436 -1.41 14.66 7.33
C TYR A 436 -0.53 13.76 8.23
N GLN A 437 0.77 13.64 7.93
CA GLN A 437 1.70 12.76 8.64
C GLN A 437 3.05 13.46 8.82
N PRO A 438 3.18 14.37 9.81
CA PRO A 438 4.29 15.33 9.88
C PRO A 438 5.67 14.70 10.08
N ASN A 439 5.71 13.46 10.59
CA ASN A 439 6.93 12.71 10.94
C ASN A 439 7.21 11.53 9.99
N LEU A 440 6.53 11.44 8.84
CA LEU A 440 6.70 10.35 7.88
C LEU A 440 7.36 10.81 6.58
N LEU A 441 8.29 9.98 6.11
CA LEU A 441 8.75 9.99 4.72
C LEU A 441 8.36 8.66 4.05
N CYS A 442 7.95 8.74 2.79
CA CYS A 442 7.73 7.59 1.93
C CYS A 442 8.85 7.49 0.89
N ALA A 443 9.66 6.45 0.96
CA ALA A 443 10.62 6.10 -0.08
C ALA A 443 9.92 5.38 -1.23
N TRP A 444 10.37 5.64 -2.45
CA TRP A 444 9.90 4.96 -3.66
C TRP A 444 11.02 4.19 -4.34
N ILE A 445 10.68 2.99 -4.80
CA ILE A 445 11.55 2.14 -5.62
C ILE A 445 10.69 1.35 -6.61
N THR A 446 11.17 1.22 -7.85
CA THR A 446 10.47 0.51 -8.93
C THR A 446 11.37 -0.55 -9.58
N GLY A 447 10.78 -1.40 -10.40
CA GLY A 447 11.47 -2.36 -11.25
C GLY A 447 12.09 -3.56 -10.53
N LYS A 448 13.19 -4.08 -11.08
CA LYS A 448 13.87 -5.29 -10.57
C LYS A 448 14.29 -5.18 -9.10
N ASN A 449 14.76 -4.01 -8.68
CA ASN A 449 15.21 -3.81 -7.31
C ASN A 449 14.05 -3.62 -6.35
N ALA A 450 12.90 -3.11 -6.81
CA ALA A 450 11.66 -3.17 -6.04
C ALA A 450 11.27 -4.63 -5.70
N ARG A 451 11.42 -5.58 -6.65
CA ARG A 451 11.18 -7.01 -6.38
C ARG A 451 12.23 -7.62 -5.45
N TYR A 452 13.50 -7.26 -5.64
CA TYR A 452 14.58 -7.73 -4.79
C TYR A 452 14.35 -7.35 -3.32
N ILE A 453 14.00 -6.09 -3.04
CA ILE A 453 13.82 -5.66 -1.65
C ILE A 453 12.70 -6.40 -0.93
N GLU A 454 11.68 -6.90 -1.63
CA GLU A 454 10.60 -7.68 -1.00
C GLU A 454 11.11 -8.97 -0.35
N THR A 455 12.24 -9.50 -0.84
CA THR A 455 12.92 -10.69 -0.31
C THR A 455 13.79 -10.40 0.93
N LEU A 456 14.14 -9.13 1.16
CA LEU A 456 14.94 -8.70 2.31
C LEU A 456 14.09 -8.63 3.59
N SER A 457 14.75 -8.67 4.75
CA SER A 457 14.08 -8.44 6.03
C SER A 457 13.68 -6.97 6.18
N ASP A 458 12.72 -6.69 7.07
CA ASP A 458 12.36 -5.30 7.36
C ASP A 458 13.52 -4.53 8.01
N THR A 459 14.39 -5.21 8.78
CA THR A 459 15.60 -4.63 9.36
C THR A 459 16.59 -4.20 8.29
N ASP A 460 16.85 -5.03 7.28
CA ASP A 460 17.81 -4.69 6.21
C ASP A 460 17.33 -3.49 5.39
N VAL A 461 16.04 -3.44 5.06
CA VAL A 461 15.47 -2.29 4.33
C VAL A 461 15.45 -1.04 5.19
N PHE A 462 15.08 -1.17 6.46
CA PHE A 462 15.07 -0.06 7.41
C PHE A 462 16.46 0.55 7.61
N ASP A 463 17.47 -0.28 7.91
CA ASP A 463 18.84 0.19 8.12
C ASP A 463 19.48 0.69 6.82
N GLY A 464 19.17 0.06 5.68
CA GLY A 464 19.62 0.53 4.36
C GLY A 464 19.07 1.89 3.97
N LEU A 465 17.75 2.13 4.14
CA LEU A 465 17.16 3.43 3.85
C LEU A 465 17.65 4.51 4.83
N TYR A 466 17.85 4.15 6.11
CA TYR A 466 18.47 5.07 7.06
C TYR A 466 19.91 5.43 6.66
N LEU A 467 20.71 4.45 6.23
CA LEU A 467 22.05 4.68 5.70
C LEU A 467 22.01 5.65 4.52
N LEU A 468 21.12 5.43 3.54
CA LEU A 468 20.99 6.30 2.37
C LEU A 468 20.69 7.75 2.76
N LEU A 469 19.73 7.97 3.67
CA LEU A 469 19.41 9.31 4.18
C LEU A 469 20.59 9.92 4.94
N LYS A 470 21.29 9.13 5.74
CA LYS A 470 22.42 9.59 6.53
C LYS A 470 23.59 10.03 5.67
N GLU A 471 24.02 9.21 4.71
CA GLU A 471 25.11 9.56 3.79
C GLU A 471 24.80 10.85 3.01
N ALA A 472 23.56 10.99 2.54
CA ALA A 472 23.15 12.13 1.74
C ALA A 472 22.91 13.43 2.53
N PHE A 473 22.44 13.37 3.79
CA PHE A 473 21.96 14.56 4.50
C PHE A 473 22.68 14.89 5.80
N GLU A 474 23.47 13.99 6.41
CA GLU A 474 24.08 14.21 7.73
C GLU A 474 25.03 15.44 7.78
N SER A 475 25.59 15.83 6.63
CA SER A 475 26.44 17.02 6.53
C SER A 475 25.66 18.35 6.62
N HIS A 476 24.34 18.32 6.45
CA HIS A 476 23.45 19.49 6.42
C HIS A 476 22.43 19.45 7.56
N ASP A 477 21.90 18.27 7.87
CA ASP A 477 20.82 18.06 8.82
C ASP A 477 21.19 16.99 9.85
N ASN A 478 20.58 17.06 11.03
CA ASN A 478 20.74 16.03 12.06
C ASN A 478 19.79 14.86 11.78
N VAL A 479 20.20 13.96 10.88
CA VAL A 479 19.35 12.85 10.41
C VAL A 479 19.14 11.83 11.52
N THR A 480 17.96 11.90 12.13
CA THR A 480 17.60 10.96 13.19
C THR A 480 17.27 9.58 12.62
N LYS A 481 17.64 8.53 13.37
CA LYS A 481 17.25 7.16 13.02
C LYS A 481 15.73 7.05 13.08
N PRO A 482 15.06 6.50 12.06
CA PRO A 482 13.63 6.24 12.13
C PRO A 482 13.32 5.27 13.29
N THR A 483 12.06 5.18 13.67
CA THR A 483 11.56 4.33 14.77
C THR A 483 10.76 3.14 14.25
N ARG A 484 10.07 3.30 13.12
CA ARG A 484 9.21 2.27 12.52
C ARG A 484 9.33 2.28 10.99
N ILE A 485 9.02 1.13 10.40
CA ILE A 485 8.87 0.92 8.96
C ILE A 485 7.52 0.26 8.67
N LEU A 486 6.91 0.68 7.57
CA LEU A 486 5.82 -0.03 6.92
C LEU A 486 6.10 -0.03 5.40
N ARG A 487 5.93 -1.17 4.72
CA ARG A 487 6.22 -1.25 3.29
C ARG A 487 5.31 -2.21 2.55
N SER A 488 5.17 -1.97 1.25
CA SER A 488 4.47 -2.88 0.36
C SER A 488 5.33 -4.06 -0.09
N LYS A 489 4.67 -5.15 -0.48
CA LYS A 489 5.26 -6.35 -1.10
C LYS A 489 4.36 -6.89 -2.22
N TRP A 490 4.17 -6.09 -3.26
CA TRP A 490 3.16 -6.34 -4.28
C TRP A 490 3.51 -7.52 -5.21
N TYR A 491 4.80 -7.76 -5.47
CA TYR A 491 5.23 -8.84 -6.37
C TYR A 491 5.23 -10.23 -5.72
N THR A 492 5.74 -10.33 -4.51
CA THR A 492 5.80 -11.58 -3.74
C THR A 492 4.44 -12.00 -3.22
N ASN A 493 3.49 -11.06 -3.11
CA ASN A 493 2.10 -11.38 -2.83
C ASN A 493 1.46 -12.13 -4.01
N GLU A 494 1.08 -13.39 -3.77
CA GLU A 494 0.56 -14.30 -4.80
C GLU A 494 -0.83 -13.93 -5.35
N HIS A 495 -1.48 -12.94 -4.76
CA HIS A 495 -2.78 -12.41 -5.20
C HIS A 495 -2.65 -11.17 -6.08
N PHE A 496 -1.44 -10.60 -6.22
CA PHE A 496 -1.19 -9.42 -7.05
C PHE A 496 -0.08 -9.65 -8.07
N ARG A 497 1.06 -10.23 -7.68
CA ARG A 497 2.19 -10.51 -8.58
C ARG A 497 2.66 -9.29 -9.39
N GLY A 498 2.60 -8.12 -8.77
CA GLY A 498 2.94 -6.83 -9.39
C GLY A 498 2.05 -5.73 -8.87
N SER A 499 2.29 -4.49 -9.32
CA SER A 499 1.56 -3.31 -8.87
C SER A 499 0.50 -2.88 -9.88
N TYR A 500 0.90 -2.46 -11.08
CA TYR A 500 -0.02 -2.00 -12.13
C TYR A 500 0.51 -2.26 -13.54
N SER A 501 -0.41 -2.36 -14.51
CA SER A 501 -0.11 -2.75 -15.89
C SER A 501 0.30 -1.58 -16.79
N PHE A 502 1.04 -1.89 -17.85
CA PHE A 502 1.43 -0.93 -18.89
C PHE A 502 1.59 -1.61 -20.25
N HIS A 503 1.59 -0.81 -21.31
CA HIS A 503 1.85 -1.27 -22.67
C HIS A 503 3.36 -1.26 -22.95
N SER A 504 3.89 -2.46 -23.19
CA SER A 504 5.31 -2.67 -23.46
C SER A 504 5.62 -2.70 -24.95
N MET A 505 6.92 -2.67 -25.28
CA MET A 505 7.43 -3.00 -26.60
C MET A 505 6.96 -4.39 -27.06
N LEU A 506 6.78 -5.34 -26.13
CA LEU A 506 6.28 -6.67 -26.45
C LEU A 506 4.80 -6.66 -26.85
N SER A 507 3.94 -5.91 -26.15
CA SER A 507 2.53 -5.78 -26.56
C SER A 507 2.39 -5.14 -27.93
N GLU A 508 3.22 -4.14 -28.25
CA GLU A 508 3.26 -3.55 -29.59
C GLU A 508 3.69 -4.57 -30.64
N GLN A 509 4.81 -5.28 -30.40
CA GLN A 509 5.31 -6.30 -31.33
C GLN A 509 4.29 -7.43 -31.56
N MET A 510 3.58 -7.83 -30.50
CA MET A 510 2.54 -8.86 -30.57
C MET A 510 1.21 -8.34 -31.14
N ASN A 511 1.07 -7.03 -31.31
CA ASN A 511 -0.15 -6.33 -31.70
C ASN A 511 -1.34 -6.74 -30.82
N VAL A 512 -1.16 -6.61 -29.51
CA VAL A 512 -2.18 -6.89 -28.48
C VAL A 512 -2.40 -5.67 -27.58
N THR A 513 -3.63 -5.53 -27.08
CA THR A 513 -4.08 -4.38 -26.28
C THR A 513 -4.90 -4.83 -25.08
N SER A 514 -5.19 -3.91 -24.16
CA SER A 514 -6.10 -4.14 -23.03
C SER A 514 -7.49 -4.62 -23.47
N ARG A 515 -7.94 -4.23 -24.68
CA ARG A 515 -9.21 -4.68 -25.27
C ARG A 515 -9.24 -6.18 -25.49
N ASP A 516 -8.14 -6.75 -25.96
CA ASP A 516 -8.03 -8.20 -26.19
C ASP A 516 -8.12 -8.97 -24.86
N LEU A 517 -7.67 -8.37 -23.76
CA LEU A 517 -7.83 -8.91 -22.41
C LEU A 517 -9.27 -8.75 -21.89
N ALA A 518 -9.96 -7.66 -22.22
CA ALA A 518 -11.34 -7.36 -21.82
C ALA A 518 -12.41 -8.23 -22.49
N GLU A 519 -12.10 -8.86 -23.63
CA GLU A 519 -13.08 -9.67 -24.37
C GLU A 519 -13.65 -10.85 -23.53
N PRO A 520 -14.97 -11.02 -23.45
CA PRO A 520 -15.55 -12.14 -22.69
C PRO A 520 -15.33 -13.47 -23.43
N ILE A 521 -15.25 -14.57 -22.68
CA ILE A 521 -15.33 -15.92 -23.23
C ILE A 521 -16.80 -16.26 -23.44
N MET A 522 -17.19 -16.53 -24.69
CA MET A 522 -18.58 -16.77 -25.08
C MET A 522 -18.86 -18.26 -25.33
N THR A 523 -20.07 -18.71 -24.99
CA THR A 523 -20.67 -19.95 -25.52
C THR A 523 -21.94 -19.60 -26.26
N GLY A 524 -21.90 -19.69 -27.60
CA GLY A 524 -22.93 -19.07 -28.44
C GLY A 524 -22.99 -17.57 -28.18
N ASN A 525 -24.15 -17.07 -27.76
CA ASN A 525 -24.35 -15.66 -27.39
C ASN A 525 -24.21 -15.40 -25.88
N LYS A 526 -23.93 -16.43 -25.07
CA LYS A 526 -23.82 -16.31 -23.61
C LYS A 526 -22.39 -15.95 -23.19
N PRO A 527 -22.17 -14.86 -22.44
CA PRO A 527 -20.85 -14.55 -21.88
C PRO A 527 -20.57 -15.42 -20.66
N VAL A 528 -19.70 -16.44 -20.78
CA VAL A 528 -19.45 -17.40 -19.69
C VAL A 528 -18.41 -16.88 -18.69
N ILE A 529 -17.34 -16.25 -19.20
CA ILE A 529 -16.32 -15.62 -18.37
C ILE A 529 -16.09 -14.20 -18.87
N LEU A 530 -16.10 -13.24 -17.96
CA LEU A 530 -15.91 -11.82 -18.19
C LEU A 530 -14.64 -11.37 -17.46
N PHE A 531 -14.02 -10.29 -17.93
CA PHE A 531 -12.77 -9.78 -17.35
C PHE A 531 -12.91 -8.29 -17.03
N ALA A 532 -12.66 -7.94 -15.78
CA ALA A 532 -12.61 -6.57 -15.29
C ALA A 532 -11.31 -6.35 -14.49
N GLY A 533 -11.05 -5.10 -14.12
CA GLY A 533 -9.80 -4.68 -13.49
C GLY A 533 -8.99 -3.76 -14.42
N GLU A 534 -8.02 -3.05 -13.84
CA GLU A 534 -7.27 -1.97 -14.50
C GLU A 534 -6.67 -2.39 -15.85
N ALA A 535 -6.09 -3.59 -15.95
CA ALA A 535 -5.45 -4.09 -17.18
C ALA A 535 -6.43 -4.37 -18.32
N THR A 536 -7.75 -4.32 -18.07
CA THR A 536 -8.79 -4.53 -19.07
C THR A 536 -9.41 -3.22 -19.56
N HIS A 537 -8.92 -2.06 -19.11
CA HIS A 537 -9.37 -0.78 -19.60
C HIS A 537 -8.54 -0.34 -20.81
N ASP A 538 -9.19 0.09 -21.88
CA ASP A 538 -8.51 0.47 -23.14
C ASP A 538 -7.62 1.70 -22.96
N HIS A 539 -8.07 2.67 -22.15
CA HIS A 539 -7.40 3.97 -21.98
C HIS A 539 -6.90 4.30 -20.56
N TYR A 540 -7.58 3.84 -19.49
CA TYR A 540 -7.25 4.11 -18.08
C TYR A 540 -6.64 2.88 -17.36
N TYR A 541 -5.86 2.06 -18.06
CA TYR A 541 -5.08 1.01 -17.41
C TYR A 541 -4.14 1.60 -16.34
N SER A 542 -3.66 0.80 -15.41
CA SER A 542 -2.89 1.18 -14.22
C SER A 542 -3.61 1.92 -13.09
N THR A 543 -4.88 2.31 -13.29
CA THR A 543 -5.57 3.22 -12.36
C THR A 543 -6.75 2.58 -11.61
N VAL A 544 -7.08 3.16 -10.45
CA VAL A 544 -8.29 2.73 -9.70
C VAL A 544 -9.57 3.08 -10.44
N HIS A 545 -9.66 4.25 -11.08
CA HIS A 545 -10.86 4.63 -11.83
C HIS A 545 -11.09 3.70 -13.03
N GLY A 546 -10.04 3.32 -13.77
CA GLY A 546 -10.15 2.27 -14.79
C GLY A 546 -10.60 0.92 -14.22
N GLY A 547 -10.12 0.55 -13.03
CA GLY A 547 -10.61 -0.62 -12.30
C GLY A 547 -12.11 -0.56 -11.95
N VAL A 548 -12.60 0.60 -11.51
CA VAL A 548 -14.03 0.80 -11.19
C VAL A 548 -14.88 0.76 -12.47
N GLU A 549 -14.48 1.47 -13.52
CA GLU A 549 -15.22 1.56 -14.78
C GLU A 549 -15.33 0.20 -15.48
N THR A 550 -14.27 -0.59 -15.48
CA THR A 550 -14.32 -1.96 -16.02
C THR A 550 -15.24 -2.87 -15.21
N GLY A 551 -15.34 -2.66 -13.89
CA GLY A 551 -16.32 -3.33 -13.05
C GLY A 551 -17.76 -3.02 -13.46
N PHE A 552 -18.10 -1.74 -13.67
CA PHE A 552 -19.41 -1.35 -14.17
C PHE A 552 -19.68 -1.89 -15.57
N ARG A 553 -18.69 -1.82 -16.48
CA ARG A 553 -18.78 -2.36 -17.84
C ARG A 553 -19.20 -3.84 -17.87
N GLU A 554 -18.57 -4.68 -17.05
CA GLU A 554 -18.89 -6.11 -17.04
C GLU A 554 -20.21 -6.41 -16.31
N ALA A 555 -20.58 -5.61 -15.31
CA ALA A 555 -21.90 -5.71 -14.68
C ALA A 555 -23.03 -5.37 -15.67
N ASP A 556 -22.91 -4.26 -16.40
CA ASP A 556 -23.88 -3.84 -17.42
C ASP A 556 -23.99 -4.87 -18.54
N ARG A 557 -22.87 -5.46 -18.98
CA ARG A 557 -22.87 -6.52 -20.00
C ARG A 557 -23.69 -7.74 -19.57
N LEU A 558 -23.65 -8.12 -18.29
CA LEU A 558 -24.49 -9.21 -17.77
C LEU A 558 -25.95 -8.79 -17.63
N ILE A 559 -26.23 -7.59 -17.15
CA ILE A 559 -27.60 -7.06 -17.03
C ILE A 559 -28.28 -7.01 -18.40
N ASP A 560 -27.58 -6.55 -19.43
CA ASP A 560 -28.11 -6.44 -20.79
C ASP A 560 -28.26 -7.80 -21.49
N PHE A 561 -27.49 -8.80 -21.09
CA PHE A 561 -27.66 -10.17 -21.58
C PHE A 561 -28.89 -10.88 -20.96
N GLU A 562 -29.18 -10.59 -19.69
CA GLU A 562 -30.30 -11.20 -18.95
C GLU A 562 -31.65 -10.49 -19.18
N ARG A 563 -31.63 -9.33 -19.85
CA ARG A 563 -32.83 -8.59 -20.29
C ARG A 563 -33.32 -9.09 -21.64
#